data_AF-K6YRW1-F1
#
_entry.id   AF-K6YRW1-F1
#
_cell.length_a   1.000
_cell.length_b   1.000
_cell.length_c   1.000
_cell.angle_alpha   90.00
_cell.angle_beta   90.00
_cell.angle_gamma   90.00
#
_symmetry.space_group_name_H-M   'P 1'
#
loop_
_entity.id
_entity.type
_entity.pdbx_description
1 polymer ?
#
loop_
_entity_poly.entity_id
_entity_poly.type
_entity_poly.pdbx_seq_one_letter_code
_entity_poly.pdbx_strand_id
1 'polypeptide(L)' 'MHCHVRGIAIGDMDEFYQANQFDLEEIISELVENEQWDENGVIHINAKSMEA' A
#
# COMPACT_ATOMS: atom_id res chain seq x y z
N MET A 1 -2.94 -6.35 -11.67
CA MET A 1 -3.16 -5.37 -10.60
C MET A 1 -1.79 -5.01 -10.05
N HIS A 2 -1.37 -3.75 -10.19
CA HIS A 2 -0.08 -3.28 -9.69
C HIS A 2 -0.34 -2.35 -8.51
N CYS A 3 0.32 -2.60 -7.39
CA CYS A 3 0.25 -1.76 -6.19
C CYS A 3 1.63 -1.18 -5.91
N HIS A 4 1.70 0.13 -5.69
CA HIS A 4 2.92 0.84 -5.36
C HIS A 4 2.81 1.43 -3.96
N VAL A 5 3.57 0.85 -3.03
CA VAL A 5 3.76 1.40 -1.69
C VAL A 5 4.91 2.41 -1.73
N ARG A 6 4.66 3.62 -1.26
CA ARG A 6 5.61 4.74 -1.23
C ARG A 6 5.82 5.20 0.22
N GLY A 7 6.95 5.86 0.48
CA GLY A 7 7.21 6.49 1.78
C GLY A 7 8.03 5.65 2.77
N ILE A 8 8.60 4.53 2.34
CA ILE A 8 9.49 3.65 3.12
C ILE A 8 10.89 3.69 2.51
N ALA A 9 11.92 3.67 3.33
CA ALA A 9 13.27 3.46 2.81
C ALA A 9 13.42 2.02 2.30
N ILE A 10 14.22 1.81 1.25
CA ILE A 10 14.39 0.48 0.64
C ILE A 10 14.89 -0.56 1.67
N GLY A 11 15.70 -0.14 2.65
CA GLY A 11 16.22 -1.02 3.71
C GLY A 11 15.18 -1.49 4.72
N ASP A 12 14.08 -0.76 4.87
CA ASP A 12 13.04 -1.04 5.87
C ASP A 12 11.80 -1.71 5.24
N MET A 13 11.85 -1.99 3.94
CA MET A 13 10.71 -2.53 3.19
C MET A 13 10.26 -3.88 3.74
N ASP A 14 11.19 -4.79 4.04
CA ASP A 14 10.88 -6.13 4.50
C ASP A 14 10.21 -6.12 5.88
N GLU A 15 10.75 -5.33 6.82
CA GLU A 15 10.20 -5.17 8.17
C GLU A 15 8.83 -4.50 8.12
N PHE A 16 8.66 -3.46 7.29
CA PHE A 16 7.38 -2.79 7.10
C PHE A 16 6.31 -3.75 6.55
N TYR A 17 6.64 -4.53 5.52
CA TYR A 17 5.69 -5.49 4.95
C TYR A 17 5.32 -6.57 5.96
N GLN A 18 6.28 -7.10 6.71
CA GLN A 18 5.98 -8.09 7.75
C GLN A 18 5.09 -7.52 8.86
N ALA A 19 5.32 -6.27 9.26
CA ALA A 19 4.55 -5.61 10.32
C ALA A 19 3.13 -5.23 9.88
N ASN A 20 2.94 -4.85 8.61
CA ASN A 20 1.70 -4.26 8.10
C ASN A 20 1.02 -5.09 7.02
N GLN A 21 1.36 -6.38 6.88
CA GLN A 21 0.87 -7.20 5.76
C GLN A 21 -0.65 -7.23 5.68
N PHE A 22 -1.31 -7.50 6.82
CA PHE A 22 -2.77 -7.61 6.88
C PHE A 22 -3.46 -6.27 6.64
N ASP A 23 -2.93 -5.19 7.23
CA ASP A 23 -3.43 -3.83 7.02
C ASP A 23 -3.27 -3.40 5.54
N LEU A 24 -2.16 -3.76 4.90
CA LEU A 24 -1.94 -3.51 3.48
C LEU A 24 -2.97 -4.26 2.62
N GLU A 25 -3.25 -5.52 2.92
CA GLU A 25 -4.24 -6.32 2.19
C GLU A 25 -5.67 -5.77 2.36
N GLU A 26 -6.02 -5.28 3.56
CA GLU A 26 -7.30 -4.62 3.84
C GLU A 26 -7.43 -3.31 3.04
N ILE A 27 -6.43 -2.43 3.14
CA ILE A 27 -6.41 -1.15 2.41
C ILE A 27 -6.45 -1.39 0.89
N ILE A 28 -5.69 -2.36 0.37
CA ILE A 28 -5.74 -2.70 -1.05
C ILE A 28 -7.16 -3.11 -1.43
N SER A 29 -7.81 -3.97 -0.64
CA SER A 29 -9.17 -4.43 -0.92
C SER A 29 -10.16 -3.26 -0.95
N GLU A 30 -10.11 -2.37 0.04
CA GLU A 30 -10.96 -1.18 0.08
C GLU A 30 -10.72 -0.26 -1.12
N LEU A 31 -9.46 -0.03 -1.52
CA LEU A 31 -9.13 0.80 -2.67
C LEU A 31 -9.59 0.18 -3.99
N VAL A 32 -9.52 -1.15 -4.11
CA VAL A 32 -10.05 -1.91 -5.26
C VAL A 32 -11.57 -1.76 -5.35
N GLU A 33 -12.27 -1.96 -4.23
CA GLU A 33 -13.74 -1.87 -4.16
C GLU A 33 -14.25 -0.46 -4.45
N ASN A 34 -13.51 0.57 -4.04
CA ASN A 34 -13.84 1.97 -4.29
C ASN A 34 -13.32 2.50 -5.65
N GLU A 35 -12.81 1.61 -6.50
CA GLU A 35 -12.27 1.92 -7.82
C GLU A 35 -11.20 3.05 -7.80
N GLN A 36 -10.39 3.10 -6.73
CA GLN A 36 -9.35 4.11 -6.51
C GLN A 36 -8.09 3.77 -7.30
N TRP A 37 -8.20 3.86 -8.62
CA TRP A 37 -7.13 3.60 -9.57
C TRP A 37 -6.54 4.90 -10.10
N ASP A 38 -5.23 4.92 -10.39
CA ASP A 38 -4.65 5.97 -11.23
C ASP A 38 -4.97 5.76 -12.72
N GLU A 39 -4.54 6.69 -13.56
CA GLU A 39 -4.69 6.65 -15.03
C GLU A 39 -4.04 5.42 -15.71
N ASN A 40 -3.14 4.72 -15.01
CA ASN A 40 -2.47 3.50 -15.46
C ASN A 40 -3.04 2.22 -14.81
N GLY A 41 -4.09 2.34 -13.97
CA GLY A 41 -4.65 1.19 -13.24
C GLY A 41 -3.80 0.74 -12.06
N VAL A 42 -3.03 1.63 -11.46
CA VAL A 42 -2.16 1.36 -10.31
C VAL A 42 -2.79 1.92 -9.03
N ILE A 43 -2.72 1.13 -7.95
CA ILE A 43 -3.08 1.60 -6.60
C ILE A 43 -1.84 2.18 -5.93
N HIS A 44 -1.96 3.37 -5.38
CA HIS A 44 -0.89 4.06 -4.67
C HIS A 44 -1.17 4.08 -3.17
N ILE A 45 -0.29 3.46 -2.39
CA ILE A 45 -0.38 3.42 -0.93
C ILE A 45 0.78 4.20 -0.35
N ASN A 46 0.51 5.08 0.61
CA ASN A 46 1.54 5.78 1.35
C ASN A 46 1.74 5.10 2.71
N ALA A 47 2.90 4.51 2.92
CA ALA A 47 3.24 3.81 4.16
C ALA A 47 3.19 4.73 5.38
N LYS A 48 3.51 6.02 5.21
CA LYS A 48 3.41 7.01 6.30
C LYS A 48 1.99 7.27 6.77
N SER A 49 0.98 6.89 5.99
CA SER A 49 -0.42 6.95 6.39
C SER A 49 -0.83 5.75 7.25
N MET A 50 0.04 4.76 7.39
CA MET A 50 -0.17 3.54 8.18
C MET A 50 0.59 3.55 9.50
N GLU A 51 1.60 4.42 9.63
CA GLU A 51 2.25 4.71 10.91
C GLU A 51 1.35 5.65 11.71
N ALA A 52 0.59 5.10 12.67
CA ALA A 52 -0.30 5.85 13.57
C ALA A 52 0.45 6.79 14.53
#